data_AF-A0A951X1F3-F1
#
_entry.id   AF-A0A951X1F3-F1
#
_cell.length_a   1.000
_cell.length_b   1.000
_cell.length_c   1.000
_cell.angle_alpha   90.00
_cell.angle_beta   90.00
_cell.angle_gamma   90.00
#
_symmetry.space_group_name_H-M   'P 1'
#
loop_
_entity.id
_entity.type
_entity.pdbx_description
1 polymer ?
#
loop_
_entity_poly.entity_id
_entity_poly.type
_entity_poly.pdbx_seq_one_letter_code
_entity_poly.pdbx_strand_id
1 'polypeptide(L)'
;MDHATAVRAFIKYHYRHFNAAALVDAAEAYTTFINQGGQMLLAMAGAMSTAELGLSLAEMIRQDKIHAISCTGANLEEDIYNLVAHDHYVRIPNYRDLTPEDEHELLGRHLNRVTDTCIPEEEAIRRIEAAILEEWTEADRKGERYFPHEFLYRILRSGKLEHYFQIDPKNSWMVAACEKNLPIFVPGWEDSTTGNIYASHCLRGTVRNVHTVRSGIEYMMELSNWYTATSAKTSIGFFQIGGGIAGDFPICVVPMLRQDMEREDIPLWAYFCQISDSTTSFGSYSGAVPNEKITWEKLDITTPKYIIESDATIVAPLIFAYVLGEGG
;
A
#
# COMPACT_ATOMS: atom_id res chain seq x y z
N MET A 1 -14.28 8.33 12.54
CA MET A 1 -14.16 9.62 11.83
C MET A 1 -15.47 10.38 11.95
N ASP A 2 -15.58 11.31 12.91
CA ASP A 2 -16.82 12.07 13.16
C ASP A 2 -17.24 12.95 11.97
N HIS A 3 -16.34 13.17 11.00
CA HIS A 3 -16.57 13.99 9.82
C HIS A 3 -16.96 13.20 8.56
N ALA A 4 -16.94 11.86 8.57
CA ALA A 4 -17.12 11.05 7.37
C ALA A 4 -18.47 11.30 6.67
N THR A 5 -19.57 11.36 7.43
CA THR A 5 -20.91 11.69 6.90
C THR A 5 -20.97 13.08 6.29
N ALA A 6 -20.32 14.07 6.91
CA ALA A 6 -20.27 15.44 6.40
C ALA A 6 -19.46 15.54 5.10
N VAL A 7 -18.32 14.84 5.02
CA VAL A 7 -17.50 14.76 3.80
C VAL A 7 -18.26 14.06 2.67
N ARG A 8 -18.97 12.95 2.97
CA ARG A 8 -19.84 12.27 1.99
C ARG A 8 -20.90 13.21 1.43
N ALA A 9 -21.57 13.99 2.29
CA ALA A 9 -22.56 14.97 1.87
C ALA A 9 -21.95 16.10 1.02
N PHE A 10 -20.79 16.63 1.43
CA PHE A 10 -20.04 17.63 0.67
C PHE A 10 -19.70 17.14 -0.74
N ILE A 11 -19.14 15.93 -0.85
CA ILE A 11 -18.78 15.31 -2.13
C ILE A 11 -20.02 15.17 -3.01
N LYS A 12 -21.12 14.57 -2.49
CA LYS A 12 -22.39 14.43 -3.23
C LYS A 12 -22.96 15.77 -3.70
N TYR A 13 -22.76 16.84 -2.94
CA TYR A 13 -23.29 18.15 -3.27
C TYR A 13 -22.45 18.92 -4.31
N HIS A 14 -21.12 18.87 -4.21
CA HIS A 14 -20.22 19.70 -5.00
C HIS A 14 -19.60 19.00 -6.22
N TYR A 15 -19.37 17.69 -6.17
CA TYR A 15 -18.59 16.99 -7.19
C TYR A 15 -19.51 16.47 -8.31
N ARG A 16 -19.86 17.36 -9.24
CA ARG A 16 -20.91 17.10 -10.26
C ARG A 16 -20.41 16.66 -11.63
N HIS A 17 -19.23 17.12 -12.05
CA HIS A 17 -18.74 16.95 -13.42
C HIS A 17 -17.23 16.65 -13.46
N PHE A 18 -16.75 16.15 -14.61
CA PHE A 18 -15.33 15.86 -14.90
C PHE A 18 -14.71 14.89 -13.89
N ASN A 19 -13.43 15.08 -13.56
CA ASN A 19 -12.69 14.22 -12.65
C ASN A 19 -13.31 14.17 -11.24
N ALA A 20 -14.00 15.23 -10.82
CA ALA A 20 -14.73 15.25 -9.55
C ALA A 20 -15.93 14.28 -9.58
N ALA A 21 -16.67 14.21 -10.70
CA ALA A 21 -17.75 13.22 -10.86
C ALA A 21 -17.21 11.77 -10.88
N ALA A 22 -16.07 11.55 -11.55
CA ALA A 22 -15.42 10.24 -11.56
C ALA A 22 -15.10 9.74 -10.15
N LEU A 23 -14.69 10.64 -9.24
CA LEU A 23 -14.50 10.32 -7.83
C LEU A 23 -15.79 9.89 -7.13
N VAL A 24 -16.91 10.59 -7.37
CA VAL A 24 -18.21 10.20 -6.80
C VAL A 24 -18.63 8.83 -7.30
N ASP A 25 -18.56 8.61 -8.61
CA ASP A 25 -18.98 7.36 -9.24
C ASP A 25 -18.13 6.19 -8.74
N ALA A 26 -16.81 6.38 -8.63
CA ALA A 26 -15.90 5.38 -8.09
C ALA A 26 -16.19 5.06 -6.63
N ALA A 27 -16.43 6.07 -5.78
CA ALA A 27 -16.69 5.89 -4.36
C ALA A 27 -18.06 5.25 -4.08
N GLU A 28 -19.10 5.63 -4.84
CA GLU A 28 -20.44 5.01 -4.73
C GLU A 28 -20.41 3.55 -5.21
N ALA A 29 -19.69 3.26 -6.30
CA ALA A 29 -19.52 1.90 -6.78
C ALA A 29 -18.67 1.04 -5.83
N TYR A 30 -17.62 1.60 -5.20
CA TYR A 30 -16.88 0.94 -4.12
C TYR A 30 -17.85 0.56 -3.00
N THR A 31 -18.61 1.53 -2.51
CA THR A 31 -19.57 1.37 -1.42
C THR A 31 -20.57 0.25 -1.73
N THR A 32 -21.18 0.31 -2.91
CA THR A 32 -22.13 -0.69 -3.41
C THR A 32 -21.50 -2.08 -3.48
N PHE A 33 -20.28 -2.17 -4.01
CA PHE A 33 -19.56 -3.42 -4.18
C PHE A 33 -19.28 -4.12 -2.85
N ILE A 34 -18.80 -3.39 -1.83
CA ILE A 34 -18.59 -3.94 -0.48
C ILE A 34 -19.91 -4.36 0.16
N ASN A 35 -20.98 -3.57 0.02
CA ASN A 35 -22.28 -3.90 0.60
C ASN A 35 -22.95 -5.14 -0.01
N GLN A 36 -22.55 -5.50 -1.23
CA GLN A 36 -22.94 -6.75 -1.89
C GLN A 36 -22.07 -7.95 -1.44
N GLY A 37 -21.18 -7.75 -0.46
CA GLY A 37 -20.29 -8.77 0.08
C GLY A 37 -18.96 -8.90 -0.65
N GLY A 38 -18.68 -8.02 -1.62
CA GLY A 38 -17.41 -8.00 -2.35
C GLY A 38 -16.23 -7.67 -1.44
N GLN A 39 -15.05 -8.21 -1.78
CA GLN A 39 -13.81 -7.92 -1.08
C GLN A 39 -12.89 -7.02 -1.90
N MET A 40 -12.25 -6.05 -1.27
CA MET A 40 -11.37 -5.09 -1.94
C MET A 40 -9.90 -5.37 -1.69
N LEU A 41 -9.13 -5.53 -2.76
CA LEU A 41 -7.68 -5.39 -2.72
C LEU A 41 -7.30 -3.93 -3.00
N LEU A 42 -6.47 -3.36 -2.13
CA LEU A 42 -5.83 -2.05 -2.34
C LEU A 42 -4.40 -2.24 -2.88
N ALA A 43 -4.14 -1.70 -4.07
CA ALA A 43 -2.79 -1.53 -4.59
C ALA A 43 -2.29 -0.12 -4.27
N MET A 44 -1.19 0.01 -3.54
CA MET A 44 -0.69 1.30 -3.04
C MET A 44 0.76 1.54 -3.44
N ALA A 45 0.95 2.44 -4.40
CA ALA A 45 2.23 2.98 -4.82
C ALA A 45 2.45 4.42 -4.30
N GLY A 46 3.57 5.04 -4.69
CA GLY A 46 3.96 6.37 -4.20
C GLY A 46 4.35 6.36 -2.72
N ALA A 47 4.63 7.53 -2.15
CA ALA A 47 5.02 7.67 -0.74
C ALA A 47 3.79 7.94 0.16
N MET A 48 2.74 7.10 0.02
CA MET A 48 1.45 7.33 0.70
C MET A 48 1.54 7.18 2.21
N SER A 49 2.47 6.36 2.70
CA SER A 49 2.70 6.20 4.14
C SER A 49 3.44 7.40 4.73
N THR A 50 4.44 7.96 4.01
CA THR A 50 5.01 9.27 4.35
C THR A 50 3.99 10.39 4.28
N ALA A 51 3.03 10.34 3.34
CA ALA A 51 1.92 11.29 3.26
C ALA A 51 0.81 11.04 4.31
N GLU A 52 1.06 10.17 5.29
CA GLU A 52 0.16 9.86 6.41
C GLU A 52 -1.23 9.35 5.99
N LEU A 53 -1.32 8.65 4.85
CA LEU A 53 -2.59 8.03 4.42
C LEU A 53 -3.15 7.07 5.48
N GLY A 54 -2.30 6.56 6.37
CA GLY A 54 -2.67 5.76 7.55
C GLY A 54 -3.78 6.37 8.41
N LEU A 55 -3.87 7.71 8.50
CA LEU A 55 -4.94 8.43 9.21
C LEU A 55 -6.35 8.02 8.76
N SER A 56 -6.50 7.62 7.49
CA SER A 56 -7.78 7.21 6.91
C SER A 56 -7.81 5.74 6.49
N LEU A 57 -6.69 5.21 5.98
CA LEU A 57 -6.57 3.82 5.57
C LEU A 57 -6.69 2.84 6.75
N ALA A 58 -6.14 3.19 7.92
CA ALA A 58 -6.19 2.31 9.07
C ALA A 58 -7.63 2.04 9.54
N GLU A 59 -8.51 3.05 9.44
CA GLU A 59 -9.93 2.89 9.72
C GLU A 59 -10.67 2.07 8.65
N MET A 60 -10.31 2.24 7.37
CA MET A 60 -10.82 1.39 6.28
C MET A 60 -10.52 -0.10 6.53
N ILE A 61 -9.32 -0.41 7.02
CA ILE A 61 -8.93 -1.78 7.40
C ILE A 61 -9.73 -2.26 8.61
N ARG A 62 -9.84 -1.44 9.67
CA ARG A 62 -10.58 -1.81 10.89
C ARG A 62 -12.05 -2.11 10.63
N GLN A 63 -12.68 -1.35 9.74
CA GLN A 63 -14.09 -1.52 9.36
C GLN A 63 -14.33 -2.49 8.19
N ASP A 64 -13.36 -3.36 7.87
CA ASP A 64 -13.47 -4.41 6.85
C ASP A 64 -13.87 -3.84 5.47
N LYS A 65 -13.38 -2.63 5.14
CA LYS A 65 -13.54 -2.03 3.81
C LYS A 65 -12.37 -2.35 2.89
N ILE A 66 -11.26 -2.84 3.44
CA ILE A 66 -10.05 -3.32 2.75
C ILE A 66 -9.75 -4.74 3.24
N HIS A 67 -9.48 -5.65 2.31
CA HIS A 67 -9.39 -7.09 2.59
C HIS A 67 -8.03 -7.70 2.23
N ALA A 68 -7.27 -7.03 1.36
CA ALA A 68 -5.87 -7.34 1.08
C ALA A 68 -5.17 -6.06 0.61
N ILE A 69 -3.86 -6.01 0.77
CA ILE A 69 -3.02 -4.90 0.28
C ILE A 69 -1.88 -5.45 -0.58
N SER A 70 -1.60 -4.76 -1.68
CA SER A 70 -0.35 -4.87 -2.42
C SER A 70 0.34 -3.52 -2.39
N CYS A 71 1.58 -3.43 -1.91
CA CYS A 71 2.27 -2.16 -1.79
C CYS A 71 3.78 -2.28 -2.09
N THR A 72 4.42 -1.14 -2.34
CA THR A 72 5.89 -1.07 -2.38
C THR A 72 6.47 -1.30 -0.98
N GLY A 73 7.74 -1.70 -0.91
CA GLY A 73 8.45 -1.84 0.36
C GLY A 73 8.53 -0.51 1.14
N ALA A 74 8.67 0.62 0.44
CA ALA A 74 8.67 1.95 1.04
C ALA A 74 7.39 2.24 1.85
N ASN A 75 6.19 1.96 1.31
CA ASN A 75 4.95 2.16 2.08
C ASN A 75 4.89 1.27 3.33
N LEU A 76 5.39 0.04 3.22
CA LEU A 76 5.39 -0.92 4.31
C LEU A 76 6.21 -0.43 5.51
N GLU A 77 7.40 0.12 5.25
CA GLU A 77 8.33 0.57 6.28
C GLU A 77 8.03 1.99 6.78
N GLU A 78 7.63 2.90 5.89
CA GLU A 78 7.46 4.32 6.21
C GLU A 78 6.25 4.59 7.13
N ASP A 79 5.22 3.74 7.14
CA ASP A 79 4.12 3.84 8.12
C ASP A 79 4.62 3.56 9.54
N ILE A 80 5.54 2.59 9.68
CA ILE A 80 6.14 2.25 10.97
C ILE A 80 7.21 3.28 11.35
N TYR A 81 7.94 3.85 10.37
CA TYR A 81 8.84 4.99 10.61
C TYR A 81 8.09 6.17 11.20
N ASN A 82 6.96 6.55 10.61
CA ASN A 82 6.11 7.59 11.15
C ASN A 82 5.64 7.22 12.56
N LEU A 83 5.22 5.96 12.77
CA LEU A 83 4.79 5.49 14.09
C LEU A 83 5.83 5.70 15.19
N VAL A 84 7.11 5.45 14.91
CA VAL A 84 8.18 5.49 15.92
C VAL A 84 9.01 6.77 15.95
N ALA A 85 8.89 7.65 14.94
CA ALA A 85 9.80 8.78 14.76
C ALA A 85 9.14 10.09 14.30
N HIS A 86 7.80 10.19 14.28
CA HIS A 86 7.03 11.36 13.82
C HIS A 86 7.57 12.72 14.32
N ASP A 87 7.90 12.85 15.61
CA ASP A 87 8.35 14.12 16.20
C ASP A 87 9.70 14.59 15.66
N HIS A 88 10.44 13.70 15.00
CA HIS A 88 11.74 13.97 14.38
C HIS A 88 11.64 14.23 12.87
N TYR A 89 10.46 14.08 12.28
CA TYR A 89 10.25 14.43 10.86
C TYR A 89 10.39 15.92 10.67
N VAL A 90 11.03 16.32 9.56
CA VAL A 90 11.23 17.73 9.23
C VAL A 90 10.48 18.06 7.96
N ARG A 91 9.46 18.91 8.08
CA ARG A 91 8.83 19.51 6.90
C ARG A 91 9.73 20.60 6.33
N ILE A 92 9.86 20.62 5.01
CA ILE A 92 10.65 21.59 4.25
C ILE A 92 9.72 22.49 3.43
N PRO A 93 9.33 23.66 3.97
CA PRO A 93 8.62 24.67 3.18
C PRO A 93 9.45 25.05 1.94
N ASN A 94 8.78 25.31 0.82
CA ASN A 94 9.41 25.73 -0.44
C ASN A 94 10.46 24.73 -0.98
N TYR A 95 10.28 23.43 -0.75
CA TYR A 95 11.19 22.36 -1.21
C TYR A 95 11.57 22.40 -2.71
N ARG A 96 10.81 23.12 -3.55
CA ARG A 96 11.08 23.31 -4.97
C ARG A 96 12.21 24.30 -5.26
N ASP A 97 12.60 25.11 -4.27
CA ASP A 97 13.62 26.14 -4.39
C ASP A 97 14.97 25.73 -3.77
N LEU A 98 15.10 24.48 -3.28
CA LEU A 98 16.33 24.00 -2.63
C LEU A 98 17.51 23.99 -3.61
N THR A 99 18.64 24.46 -3.12
CA THR A 99 19.94 24.39 -3.80
C THR A 99 20.62 23.04 -3.52
N PRO A 100 21.60 22.62 -4.34
CA PRO A 100 22.43 21.45 -4.02
C PRO A 100 23.11 21.53 -2.65
N GLU A 101 23.48 22.74 -2.20
CA GLU A 101 24.05 22.98 -0.88
C GLU A 101 23.03 22.71 0.24
N ASP A 102 21.77 23.13 0.07
CA ASP A 102 20.70 22.83 1.04
C ASP A 102 20.45 21.31 1.14
N GLU A 103 20.44 20.60 0.01
CA GLU A 103 20.34 19.13 0.00
C GLU A 103 21.53 18.47 0.71
N HIS A 104 22.74 19.03 0.57
CA HIS A 104 23.92 18.54 1.27
C HIS A 104 23.85 18.80 2.79
N GLU A 105 23.24 19.91 3.22
CA GLU A 105 22.98 20.16 4.64
C GLU A 105 22.01 19.12 5.23
N LEU A 106 20.95 18.77 4.48
CA LEU A 106 20.03 17.69 4.88
C LEU A 106 20.76 16.36 5.05
N LEU A 107 21.66 16.02 4.11
CA LEU A 107 22.51 14.84 4.24
C LEU A 107 23.41 14.91 5.49
N GLY A 108 24.03 16.05 5.76
CA GLY A 108 24.87 16.26 6.94
C GLY A 108 24.12 16.13 8.27
N ARG A 109 22.79 16.23 8.23
CA ARG A 109 21.87 16.03 9.36
C ARG A 109 21.22 14.65 9.38
N HIS A 110 21.60 13.75 8.46
CA HIS A 110 21.02 12.41 8.31
C HIS A 110 19.50 12.43 8.04
N LEU A 111 19.06 13.37 7.20
CA LEU A 111 17.67 13.54 6.79
C LEU A 111 17.46 13.07 5.35
N ASN A 112 16.68 12.01 5.17
CA ASN A 112 16.31 11.50 3.84
C ASN A 112 15.02 12.17 3.37
N ARG A 113 15.07 12.92 2.27
CA ARG A 113 13.95 13.75 1.82
C ARG A 113 13.02 13.01 0.85
N VAL A 114 11.73 13.13 1.11
CA VAL A 114 10.61 12.76 0.23
C VAL A 114 9.80 14.03 -0.01
N THR A 115 9.90 14.60 -1.21
CA THR A 115 9.25 15.87 -1.59
C THR A 115 9.52 16.99 -0.58
N ASP A 116 8.52 17.34 0.23
CA ASP A 116 8.50 18.44 1.20
C ASP A 116 8.67 17.96 2.65
N THR A 117 9.07 16.70 2.86
CA THR A 117 9.24 16.10 4.18
C THR A 117 10.53 15.28 4.24
N CYS A 118 11.17 15.23 5.41
CA CYS A 118 12.37 14.45 5.66
C CYS A 118 12.14 13.39 6.75
N ILE A 119 12.62 12.18 6.47
CA ILE A 119 12.64 11.05 7.40
C ILE A 119 14.01 11.03 8.10
N PRO A 120 14.04 11.01 9.44
CA PRO A 120 15.28 10.98 10.21
C PRO A 120 15.88 9.56 10.23
N GLU A 121 17.13 9.41 9.77
CA GLU A 121 17.74 8.08 9.60
C GLU A 121 17.86 7.30 10.92
N GLU A 122 18.39 7.93 11.97
CA GLU A 122 18.66 7.25 13.24
C GLU A 122 17.37 6.87 13.98
N GLU A 123 16.44 7.82 14.08
CA GLU A 123 15.22 7.64 14.85
C GLU A 123 14.17 6.77 14.13
N ALA A 124 14.17 6.75 12.80
CA ALA A 124 13.27 5.88 12.04
C ALA A 124 13.98 4.60 11.57
N ILE A 125 14.91 4.74 10.61
CA ILE A 125 15.45 3.62 9.85
C ILE A 125 16.30 2.70 10.75
N ARG A 126 17.28 3.27 11.47
CA ARG A 126 18.19 2.47 12.32
C ARG A 126 17.48 1.87 13.53
N ARG A 127 16.46 2.56 14.06
CA ARG A 127 15.59 2.02 15.10
C ARG A 127 14.84 0.76 14.66
N ILE A 128 14.25 0.79 13.46
CA ILE A 128 13.55 -0.39 12.91
C ILE A 128 14.55 -1.48 12.52
N GLU A 129 15.71 -1.14 11.96
CA GLU A 129 16.79 -2.10 11.67
C GLU A 129 17.17 -2.88 12.93
N ALA A 130 17.41 -2.21 14.05
CA ALA A 130 17.80 -2.86 15.30
C ALA A 130 16.76 -3.90 15.75
N ALA A 131 15.46 -3.58 15.63
CA ALA A 131 14.39 -4.48 16.02
C ALA A 131 14.21 -5.66 15.05
N ILE A 132 14.26 -5.42 13.73
CA ILE A 132 13.99 -6.44 12.71
C ILE A 132 15.18 -7.39 12.51
N LEU A 133 16.41 -6.92 12.75
CA LEU A 133 17.62 -7.74 12.63
C LEU A 133 17.63 -8.92 13.61
N GLU A 134 17.10 -8.72 14.81
CA GLU A 134 16.92 -9.80 15.79
C GLU A 134 15.99 -10.89 15.24
N GLU A 135 14.87 -10.50 14.63
CA GLU A 135 13.91 -11.45 14.05
C GLU A 135 14.49 -12.17 12.83
N TRP A 136 15.24 -11.47 11.97
CA TRP A 136 15.92 -12.10 10.83
C TRP A 136 16.97 -13.12 11.28
N THR A 137 17.81 -12.74 12.24
CA THR A 137 18.89 -13.61 12.74
C THR A 137 18.32 -14.84 13.42
N GLU A 138 17.24 -14.69 14.19
CA GLU A 138 16.58 -15.81 14.85
C GLU A 138 15.88 -16.75 13.86
N ALA A 139 15.21 -16.20 12.84
CA ALA A 139 14.60 -17.00 11.77
C ALA A 139 15.67 -17.78 10.99
N ASP A 140 16.77 -17.11 10.60
CA ASP A 140 17.90 -17.73 9.91
C ASP A 140 18.49 -18.90 10.73
N ARG A 141 18.71 -18.69 12.04
CA ARG A 141 19.22 -19.71 12.96
C ARG A 141 18.30 -20.93 13.08
N LYS A 142 16.98 -20.72 13.02
CA LYS A 142 15.97 -21.78 13.07
C LYS A 142 15.68 -22.42 11.72
N GLY A 143 16.19 -21.86 10.62
CA GLY A 143 15.80 -22.26 9.27
C GLY A 143 14.35 -21.88 8.93
N GLU A 144 13.78 -20.92 9.63
CA GLU A 144 12.45 -20.38 9.35
C GLU A 144 12.52 -19.31 8.27
N ARG A 145 11.45 -19.17 7.50
CA ARG A 145 11.37 -18.23 6.38
C ARG A 145 10.03 -17.49 6.43
N TYR A 146 10.07 -16.17 6.31
CA TYR A 146 8.87 -15.33 6.35
C TYR A 146 8.91 -14.27 5.27
N PHE A 147 7.75 -13.75 4.90
CA PHE A 147 7.63 -12.60 4.04
C PHE A 147 8.06 -11.31 4.75
N PRO A 148 8.50 -10.29 3.99
CA PRO A 148 8.84 -8.97 4.54
C PRO A 148 7.84 -8.41 5.56
N HIS A 149 6.53 -8.41 5.23
CA HIS A 149 5.49 -7.87 6.12
C HIS A 149 5.31 -8.71 7.40
N GLU A 150 5.56 -10.02 7.34
CA GLU A 150 5.46 -10.90 8.51
C GLU A 150 6.54 -10.60 9.55
N PHE A 151 7.76 -10.24 9.11
CA PHE A 151 8.80 -9.76 10.04
C PHE A 151 8.40 -8.44 10.71
N LEU A 152 7.81 -7.51 9.96
CA LEU A 152 7.30 -6.26 10.53
C LEU A 152 6.13 -6.50 11.50
N TYR A 153 5.24 -7.44 11.19
CA TYR A 153 4.20 -7.86 12.14
C TYR A 153 4.78 -8.46 13.41
N ARG A 154 5.88 -9.22 13.34
CA ARG A 154 6.53 -9.79 14.54
C ARG A 154 7.08 -8.70 15.45
N ILE A 155 7.76 -7.70 14.90
CA ILE A 155 8.28 -6.60 15.73
C ILE A 155 7.14 -5.75 16.32
N LEU A 156 6.05 -5.52 15.58
CA LEU A 156 4.86 -4.83 16.11
C LEU A 156 4.19 -5.63 17.23
N ARG A 157 3.95 -6.94 17.03
CA ARG A 157 3.33 -7.83 18.02
C ARG A 157 4.19 -8.08 19.26
N SER A 158 5.50 -7.92 19.15
CA SER A 158 6.43 -8.13 20.26
C SER A 158 6.34 -7.02 21.33
N GLY A 159 5.74 -5.88 21.01
CA GLY A 159 5.71 -4.70 21.88
C GLY A 159 7.04 -3.94 21.96
N LYS A 160 8.11 -4.39 21.30
CA LYS A 160 9.46 -3.78 21.33
C LYS A 160 9.50 -2.33 20.83
N LEU A 161 8.49 -1.90 20.09
CA LEU A 161 8.41 -0.55 19.52
C LEU A 161 7.49 0.38 20.32
N GLU A 162 6.67 -0.12 21.26
CA GLU A 162 5.59 0.63 21.90
C GLU A 162 6.09 1.88 22.64
N HIS A 163 7.25 1.79 23.32
CA HIS A 163 7.83 2.93 24.03
C HIS A 163 8.41 4.00 23.11
N TYR A 164 8.51 3.73 21.81
CA TYR A 164 8.90 4.70 20.78
C TYR A 164 7.71 5.31 20.04
N PHE A 165 6.47 4.90 20.30
CA PHE A 165 5.32 5.42 19.55
C PHE A 165 5.14 6.93 19.75
N GLN A 166 5.10 7.67 18.65
CA GLN A 166 4.99 9.14 18.60
C GLN A 166 3.69 9.63 17.95
N ILE A 167 2.91 8.74 17.34
CA ILE A 167 1.52 9.00 16.90
C ILE A 167 0.57 8.04 17.60
N ASP A 168 -0.75 8.33 17.57
CA ASP A 168 -1.75 7.35 17.97
C ASP A 168 -1.63 6.10 17.05
N PRO A 169 -1.41 4.88 17.58
CA PRO A 169 -1.35 3.66 16.79
C PRO A 169 -2.61 3.42 15.92
N LYS A 170 -3.73 4.06 16.24
CA LYS A 170 -4.93 4.08 15.40
C LYS A 170 -4.72 4.74 14.03
N ASN A 171 -3.66 5.52 13.88
CA ASN A 171 -3.31 6.20 12.64
C ASN A 171 -2.27 5.45 11.80
N SER A 172 -1.76 4.30 12.28
CA SER A 172 -0.88 3.42 11.52
C SER A 172 -1.70 2.35 10.80
N TRP A 173 -1.55 2.28 9.47
CA TRP A 173 -2.23 1.24 8.69
C TRP A 173 -1.55 -0.13 8.86
N MET A 174 -0.24 -0.17 9.14
CA MET A 174 0.48 -1.41 9.45
C MET A 174 0.06 -2.01 10.79
N VAL A 175 -0.22 -1.19 11.80
CA VAL A 175 -0.81 -1.65 13.07
C VAL A 175 -2.20 -2.25 12.81
N ALA A 176 -3.08 -1.55 12.08
CA ALA A 176 -4.41 -2.04 11.73
C ALA A 176 -4.35 -3.37 10.95
N ALA A 177 -3.46 -3.46 9.97
CA ALA A 177 -3.26 -4.65 9.16
C ALA A 177 -2.69 -5.81 10.02
N CYS A 178 -1.77 -5.52 10.94
CA CYS A 178 -1.20 -6.50 11.85
C CYS A 178 -2.24 -7.09 12.81
N GLU A 179 -3.10 -6.25 13.38
CA GLU A 179 -4.20 -6.63 14.28
C GLU A 179 -5.23 -7.51 13.57
N LYS A 180 -5.57 -7.17 12.33
CA LYS A 180 -6.49 -7.96 11.47
C LYS A 180 -5.83 -9.17 10.83
N ASN A 181 -4.51 -9.31 10.96
CA ASN A 181 -3.70 -10.29 10.21
C ASN A 181 -4.02 -10.25 8.70
N LEU A 182 -4.06 -9.04 8.15
CA LEU A 182 -4.46 -8.76 6.78
C LEU A 182 -3.44 -9.36 5.79
N PRO A 183 -3.88 -10.01 4.70
CA PRO A 183 -3.01 -10.40 3.59
C PRO A 183 -2.31 -9.19 2.97
N ILE A 184 -0.98 -9.19 2.97
CA ILE A 184 -0.15 -8.16 2.33
C ILE A 184 0.80 -8.80 1.32
N PHE A 185 0.90 -8.20 0.15
CA PHE A 185 1.84 -8.58 -0.92
C PHE A 185 2.80 -7.41 -1.17
N VAL A 186 4.11 -7.69 -1.13
CA VAL A 186 5.15 -6.64 -1.24
C VAL A 186 6.12 -7.02 -2.34
N PRO A 187 5.70 -6.93 -3.62
CA PRO A 187 6.56 -7.25 -4.74
C PRO A 187 7.70 -6.25 -4.87
N GLY A 188 8.89 -6.72 -5.26
CA GLY A 188 10.08 -5.90 -5.40
C GLY A 188 10.55 -5.29 -4.08
N TRP A 189 10.36 -5.98 -2.95
CA TRP A 189 10.74 -5.48 -1.63
C TRP A 189 12.24 -5.11 -1.52
N GLU A 190 13.10 -5.73 -2.32
CA GLU A 190 14.51 -5.37 -2.42
C GLU A 190 14.74 -3.89 -2.81
N ASP A 191 13.76 -3.26 -3.48
CA ASP A 191 13.69 -1.82 -3.76
C ASP A 191 13.05 -1.05 -2.59
N SER A 192 13.63 -1.22 -1.40
CA SER A 192 13.26 -0.48 -0.18
C SER A 192 14.45 -0.32 0.75
N THR A 193 14.33 0.59 1.72
CA THR A 193 15.41 0.82 2.71
C THR A 193 15.68 -0.45 3.51
N THR A 194 14.63 -1.11 4.00
CA THR A 194 14.74 -2.34 4.78
C THR A 194 15.27 -3.49 3.92
N GLY A 195 14.88 -3.57 2.64
CA GLY A 195 15.42 -4.53 1.68
C GLY A 195 16.93 -4.35 1.44
N ASN A 196 17.38 -3.10 1.30
CA ASN A 196 18.79 -2.75 1.17
C ASN A 196 19.59 -3.09 2.44
N ILE A 197 19.02 -2.82 3.62
CA ILE A 197 19.59 -3.18 4.91
C ILE A 197 19.72 -4.71 5.05
N TYR A 198 18.69 -5.47 4.67
CA TYR A 198 18.75 -6.93 4.68
C TYR A 198 19.86 -7.48 3.78
N ALA A 199 20.01 -6.93 2.57
CA ALA A 199 21.09 -7.30 1.66
C ALA A 199 22.48 -7.02 2.28
N SER A 200 22.63 -5.87 2.99
CA SER A 200 23.85 -5.54 3.73
C SER A 200 24.16 -6.59 4.81
N HIS A 201 23.17 -7.03 5.59
CA HIS A 201 23.35 -8.08 6.61
C HIS A 201 23.68 -9.44 6.02
N CYS A 202 23.14 -9.78 4.85
CA CYS A 202 23.54 -10.96 4.09
C CYS A 202 25.01 -10.88 3.64
N LEU A 203 25.44 -9.73 3.08
CA LEU A 203 26.82 -9.52 2.65
C LEU A 203 27.82 -9.57 3.83
N ARG A 204 27.40 -9.11 5.01
CA ARG A 204 28.19 -9.17 6.25
C ARG A 204 28.20 -10.57 6.89
N GLY A 205 27.33 -11.49 6.43
CA GLY A 205 27.18 -12.83 6.99
C GLY A 205 26.48 -12.87 8.35
N THR A 206 25.77 -11.80 8.74
CA THR A 206 24.94 -11.76 9.96
C THR A 206 23.66 -12.59 9.76
N VAL A 207 23.06 -12.47 8.58
CA VAL A 207 22.05 -13.40 8.06
C VAL A 207 22.75 -14.27 7.02
N ARG A 208 22.71 -15.60 7.17
CA ARG A 208 23.49 -16.51 6.31
C ARG A 208 22.72 -16.95 5.07
N ASN A 209 21.40 -17.07 5.17
CA ASN A 209 20.55 -17.47 4.07
C ASN A 209 19.74 -16.28 3.55
N VAL A 210 20.00 -15.85 2.32
CA VAL A 210 19.24 -14.78 1.65
C VAL A 210 17.74 -15.09 1.60
N HIS A 211 17.36 -16.36 1.59
CA HIS A 211 15.96 -16.80 1.56
C HIS A 211 15.28 -16.86 2.93
N THR A 212 15.93 -16.44 4.02
CA THR A 212 15.27 -16.21 5.32
C THR A 212 14.11 -15.21 5.17
N VAL A 213 14.26 -14.22 4.28
CA VAL A 213 13.15 -13.46 3.72
C VAL A 213 12.68 -14.12 2.42
N ARG A 214 11.38 -14.38 2.30
CA ARG A 214 10.72 -14.97 1.12
C ARG A 214 10.69 -13.99 -0.05
N SER A 215 10.68 -14.51 -1.28
CA SER A 215 10.83 -13.74 -2.53
C SER A 215 9.51 -13.23 -3.12
N GLY A 216 9.60 -12.35 -4.13
CA GLY A 216 8.46 -11.87 -4.92
C GLY A 216 7.70 -12.97 -5.67
N ILE A 217 8.38 -14.04 -6.10
CA ILE A 217 7.71 -15.20 -6.72
C ILE A 217 6.85 -15.93 -5.68
N GLU A 218 7.35 -16.10 -4.46
CA GLU A 218 6.57 -16.70 -3.38
C GLU A 218 5.36 -15.82 -3.02
N TYR A 219 5.48 -14.49 -3.10
CA TYR A 219 4.32 -13.60 -2.96
C TYR A 219 3.27 -13.82 -4.04
N MET A 220 3.67 -14.04 -5.29
CA MET A 220 2.72 -14.30 -6.39
C MET A 220 1.98 -15.63 -6.16
N MET A 221 2.68 -16.64 -5.65
CA MET A 221 2.07 -17.91 -5.27
C MET A 221 1.03 -17.73 -4.15
N GLU A 222 1.34 -16.96 -3.10
CA GLU A 222 0.35 -16.71 -2.04
C GLU A 222 -0.80 -15.82 -2.48
N LEU A 223 -0.54 -14.84 -3.35
CA LEU A 223 -1.60 -14.05 -3.94
C LEU A 223 -2.54 -14.93 -4.77
N SER A 224 -1.98 -15.87 -5.52
CA SER A 224 -2.75 -16.84 -6.32
C SER A 224 -3.63 -17.74 -5.44
N ASN A 225 -3.07 -18.21 -4.31
CA ASN A 225 -3.80 -19.00 -3.32
C ASN A 225 -4.93 -18.18 -2.69
N TRP A 226 -4.64 -16.96 -2.23
CA TRP A 226 -5.62 -16.05 -1.65
C TRP A 226 -6.73 -15.70 -2.65
N TYR A 227 -6.37 -15.32 -3.89
CA TYR A 227 -7.32 -14.95 -4.93
C TYR A 227 -8.22 -16.13 -5.28
N THR A 228 -7.65 -17.33 -5.48
CA THR A 228 -8.43 -18.55 -5.78
C THR A 228 -9.41 -18.86 -4.64
N ALA A 229 -8.95 -18.84 -3.39
CA ALA A 229 -9.78 -19.17 -2.23
C ALA A 229 -10.89 -18.14 -1.97
N THR A 230 -10.60 -16.86 -2.24
CA THR A 230 -11.53 -15.75 -2.00
C THR A 230 -12.56 -15.64 -3.12
N SER A 231 -12.12 -15.69 -4.38
CA SER A 231 -12.98 -15.58 -5.57
C SER A 231 -13.99 -16.73 -5.69
N ALA A 232 -13.71 -17.88 -5.07
CA ALA A 232 -14.67 -18.99 -4.95
C ALA A 232 -15.87 -18.69 -4.03
N LYS A 233 -15.77 -17.66 -3.17
CA LYS A 233 -16.78 -17.31 -2.17
C LYS A 233 -17.45 -15.97 -2.46
N THR A 234 -16.70 -15.01 -2.98
CA THR A 234 -17.16 -13.65 -3.23
C THR A 234 -16.36 -12.99 -4.34
N SER A 235 -16.95 -11.98 -4.98
CA SER A 235 -16.26 -11.17 -5.97
C SER A 235 -15.15 -10.33 -5.36
N ILE A 236 -14.07 -10.10 -6.12
CA ILE A 236 -12.92 -9.31 -5.68
C ILE A 236 -12.79 -8.05 -6.53
N GLY A 237 -12.71 -6.91 -5.87
CA GLY A 237 -12.48 -5.59 -6.46
C GLY A 237 -11.03 -5.15 -6.31
N PHE A 238 -10.62 -4.22 -7.16
CA PHE A 238 -9.26 -3.68 -7.22
C PHE A 238 -9.29 -2.15 -7.14
N PHE A 239 -8.75 -1.59 -6.06
CA PHE A 239 -8.60 -0.15 -5.89
C PHE A 239 -7.12 0.21 -5.91
N GLN A 240 -6.71 1.03 -6.87
CA GLN A 240 -5.32 1.35 -7.15
C GLN A 240 -5.01 2.81 -6.84
N ILE A 241 -3.94 3.04 -6.07
CA ILE A 241 -3.32 4.34 -5.85
C ILE A 241 -1.96 4.34 -6.55
N GLY A 242 -1.80 5.22 -7.54
CA GLY A 242 -0.63 5.27 -8.41
C GLY A 242 -0.61 4.12 -9.42
N GLY A 243 0.55 3.48 -9.58
CA GLY A 243 0.73 2.36 -10.51
C GLY A 243 2.02 1.60 -10.23
N GLY A 244 2.76 1.23 -11.27
CA GLY A 244 4.00 0.47 -11.13
C GLY A 244 3.77 -0.91 -10.50
N ILE A 245 4.80 -1.41 -9.81
CA ILE A 245 4.80 -2.80 -9.32
C ILE A 245 3.68 -3.08 -8.31
N ALA A 246 3.30 -2.10 -7.46
CA ALA A 246 2.25 -2.29 -6.48
C ALA A 246 0.87 -2.54 -7.12
N GLY A 247 0.64 -2.01 -8.33
CA GLY A 247 -0.60 -2.20 -9.10
C GLY A 247 -0.52 -3.34 -10.12
N ASP A 248 0.55 -3.40 -10.91
CA ASP A 248 0.64 -4.39 -11.99
C ASP A 248 0.91 -5.81 -11.48
N PHE A 249 1.74 -5.97 -10.44
CA PHE A 249 1.99 -7.29 -9.85
C PHE A 249 0.69 -7.98 -9.39
N PRO A 250 -0.15 -7.37 -8.54
CA PRO A 250 -1.32 -8.07 -8.05
C PRO A 250 -2.41 -8.26 -9.10
N ILE A 251 -2.62 -7.29 -10.00
CA ILE A 251 -3.67 -7.41 -11.01
C ILE A 251 -3.37 -8.52 -12.01
N CYS A 252 -2.10 -8.84 -12.23
CA CYS A 252 -1.62 -9.91 -13.10
C CYS A 252 -1.86 -11.33 -12.55
N VAL A 253 -2.31 -11.49 -11.29
CA VAL A 253 -2.66 -12.81 -10.75
C VAL A 253 -3.75 -13.50 -11.58
N VAL A 254 -4.71 -12.75 -12.09
CA VAL A 254 -5.84 -13.28 -12.87
C VAL A 254 -5.39 -13.79 -14.24
N PRO A 255 -4.72 -13.00 -15.11
CA PRO A 255 -4.21 -13.53 -16.36
C PRO A 255 -3.22 -14.68 -16.14
N MET A 256 -2.36 -14.62 -15.13
CA MET A 256 -1.45 -15.74 -14.84
C MET A 256 -2.24 -17.03 -14.53
N LEU A 257 -3.27 -16.95 -13.68
CA LEU A 257 -4.12 -18.11 -13.38
C LEU A 257 -4.90 -18.62 -14.61
N ARG A 258 -5.43 -17.71 -15.44
CA ARG A 258 -6.29 -18.08 -16.57
C ARG A 258 -5.52 -18.52 -17.81
N GLN A 259 -4.47 -17.78 -18.17
CA GLN A 259 -3.70 -17.97 -19.40
C GLN A 259 -2.52 -18.91 -19.17
N ASP A 260 -1.68 -18.65 -18.17
CA ASP A 260 -0.46 -19.43 -17.96
C ASP A 260 -0.72 -20.76 -17.25
N MET A 261 -1.73 -20.82 -16.37
CA MET A 261 -2.17 -22.05 -15.70
C MET A 261 -3.42 -22.69 -16.33
N GLU A 262 -3.96 -22.11 -17.39
CA GLU A 262 -5.12 -22.62 -18.14
C GLU A 262 -6.38 -22.85 -17.26
N ARG A 263 -6.55 -22.05 -16.19
CA ARG A 263 -7.72 -22.13 -15.28
C ARG A 263 -8.80 -21.13 -15.69
N GLU A 264 -9.52 -21.46 -16.76
CA GLU A 264 -10.53 -20.59 -17.37
C GLU A 264 -11.73 -20.26 -16.48
N ASP A 265 -11.92 -20.96 -15.36
CA ASP A 265 -13.01 -20.76 -14.40
C ASP A 265 -12.73 -19.63 -13.38
N ILE A 266 -11.50 -19.12 -13.32
CA ILE A 266 -11.11 -18.05 -12.39
C ILE A 266 -11.84 -16.74 -12.73
N PRO A 267 -12.62 -16.16 -11.79
CA PRO A 267 -13.32 -14.91 -12.02
C PRO A 267 -12.38 -13.73 -12.26
N LEU A 268 -12.77 -12.83 -13.16
CA LEU A 268 -12.09 -11.55 -13.39
C LEU A 268 -12.32 -10.58 -12.23
N TRP A 269 -11.54 -9.50 -12.16
CA TRP A 269 -11.78 -8.44 -11.17
C TRP A 269 -13.16 -7.80 -11.40
N ALA A 270 -13.94 -7.69 -10.34
CA ALA A 270 -15.35 -7.30 -10.38
C ALA A 270 -15.61 -5.80 -10.13
N TYR A 271 -14.57 -5.07 -9.75
CA TYR A 271 -14.56 -3.61 -9.62
C TYR A 271 -13.14 -3.13 -9.90
N PHE A 272 -12.99 -2.00 -10.59
CA PHE A 272 -11.69 -1.37 -10.79
C PHE A 272 -11.77 0.15 -10.61
N CYS A 273 -10.88 0.72 -9.80
CA CYS A 273 -10.65 2.16 -9.79
C CYS A 273 -9.15 2.43 -9.68
N GLN A 274 -8.64 3.38 -10.47
CA GLN A 274 -7.28 3.88 -10.29
C GLN A 274 -7.27 5.38 -10.05
N ILE A 275 -6.54 5.81 -9.03
CA ILE A 275 -6.10 7.19 -8.85
C ILE A 275 -4.70 7.28 -9.42
N SER A 276 -4.50 8.08 -10.47
CA SER A 276 -3.19 8.21 -11.13
C SER A 276 -3.08 9.56 -11.81
N ASP A 277 -1.95 10.22 -11.67
CA ASP A 277 -1.55 11.40 -12.45
C ASP A 277 -0.64 11.03 -13.63
N SER A 278 -0.39 9.73 -13.84
CA SER A 278 0.50 9.23 -14.89
C SER A 278 -0.13 9.40 -16.27
N THR A 279 0.67 9.89 -17.22
CA THR A 279 0.27 9.94 -18.63
C THR A 279 0.58 8.63 -19.35
N THR A 280 -0.19 8.30 -20.39
CA THR A 280 0.00 7.09 -21.23
C THR A 280 1.27 7.13 -22.09
N SER A 281 1.98 8.27 -22.15
CA SER A 281 3.01 8.64 -23.12
C SER A 281 3.80 7.47 -23.77
N PHE A 282 4.72 6.84 -23.03
CA PHE A 282 5.61 5.78 -23.57
C PHE A 282 5.03 4.36 -23.43
N GLY A 283 3.70 4.21 -23.34
CA GLY A 283 3.05 2.93 -23.08
C GLY A 283 3.05 2.53 -21.60
N SER A 284 2.92 3.51 -20.70
CA SER A 284 2.94 3.27 -19.25
C SER A 284 1.73 2.47 -18.79
N TYR A 285 1.95 1.30 -18.17
CA TYR A 285 0.88 0.54 -17.50
C TYR A 285 0.19 1.31 -16.38
N SER A 286 0.92 2.23 -15.71
CA SER A 286 0.39 3.10 -14.64
C SER A 286 -0.61 4.14 -15.16
N GLY A 287 -0.47 4.55 -16.43
CA GLY A 287 -1.37 5.48 -17.10
C GLY A 287 -2.40 4.82 -18.01
N ALA A 288 -2.30 3.49 -18.21
CA ALA A 288 -3.17 2.75 -19.13
C ALA A 288 -4.65 2.88 -18.72
N VAL A 289 -5.48 3.25 -19.68
CA VAL A 289 -6.93 3.37 -19.47
C VAL A 289 -7.52 2.01 -19.06
N PRO A 290 -8.54 1.97 -18.17
CA PRO A 290 -9.06 0.70 -17.68
C PRO A 290 -9.53 -0.27 -18.77
N ASN A 291 -9.97 0.22 -19.94
CA ASN A 291 -10.39 -0.64 -21.05
C ASN A 291 -9.26 -1.52 -21.60
N GLU A 292 -8.00 -1.07 -21.55
CA GLU A 292 -6.87 -1.87 -22.03
C GLU A 292 -6.76 -3.20 -21.27
N LYS A 293 -7.12 -3.19 -19.98
CA LYS A 293 -7.08 -4.36 -19.08
C LYS A 293 -8.04 -5.48 -19.52
N ILE A 294 -9.05 -5.20 -20.34
CA ILE A 294 -9.95 -6.23 -20.90
C ILE A 294 -9.17 -7.15 -21.83
N THR A 295 -8.25 -6.61 -22.64
CA THR A 295 -7.44 -7.40 -23.58
C THR A 295 -6.48 -8.37 -22.89
N TRP A 296 -6.19 -8.13 -21.62
CA TRP A 296 -5.34 -8.95 -20.77
C TRP A 296 -6.13 -9.90 -19.87
N GLU A 297 -7.44 -10.08 -20.07
CA GLU A 297 -8.30 -10.85 -19.17
C GLU A 297 -8.18 -10.42 -17.70
N LYS A 298 -7.96 -9.11 -17.45
CA LYS A 298 -7.99 -8.55 -16.10
C LYS A 298 -9.41 -8.11 -15.74
N LEU A 299 -10.16 -7.54 -16.68
CA LEU A 299 -11.51 -7.01 -16.48
C LEU A 299 -12.49 -7.56 -17.51
N ASP A 300 -13.76 -7.68 -17.14
CA ASP A 300 -14.86 -7.95 -18.08
C ASP A 300 -15.35 -6.65 -18.74
N ILE A 301 -16.04 -6.79 -19.89
CA ILE A 301 -16.70 -5.65 -20.56
C ILE A 301 -17.69 -4.93 -19.63
N THR A 302 -18.35 -5.68 -18.74
CA THR A 302 -19.32 -5.17 -17.76
C THR A 302 -18.71 -4.71 -16.44
N THR A 303 -17.43 -5.00 -16.18
CA THR A 303 -16.79 -4.58 -14.91
C THR A 303 -16.87 -3.05 -14.75
N PRO A 304 -17.42 -2.53 -13.63
CA PRO A 304 -17.39 -1.11 -13.32
C PRO A 304 -15.93 -0.68 -13.14
N LYS A 305 -15.53 0.32 -13.92
CA LYS A 305 -14.13 0.72 -14.06
C LYS A 305 -14.00 2.25 -14.10
N TYR A 306 -13.14 2.79 -13.26
CA TYR A 306 -12.98 4.23 -13.04
C TYR A 306 -11.52 4.65 -13.12
N ILE A 307 -11.30 5.90 -13.53
CA ILE A 307 -10.01 6.57 -13.48
C ILE A 307 -10.22 7.95 -12.86
N ILE A 308 -9.40 8.28 -11.87
CA ILE A 308 -9.37 9.60 -11.21
C ILE A 308 -7.98 10.19 -11.45
N GLU A 309 -7.93 11.21 -12.29
CA GLU A 309 -6.69 11.88 -12.71
C GLU A 309 -6.30 12.96 -11.69
N SER A 310 -5.69 12.56 -10.57
CA SER A 310 -5.36 13.48 -9.46
C SER A 310 -4.24 12.95 -8.57
N ASP A 311 -3.69 13.85 -7.74
CA ASP A 311 -2.81 13.47 -6.64
C ASP A 311 -3.62 12.69 -5.58
N ALA A 312 -3.14 11.51 -5.24
CA ALA A 312 -3.81 10.62 -4.30
C ALA A 312 -3.89 11.19 -2.87
N THR A 313 -2.96 12.05 -2.47
CA THR A 313 -3.00 12.73 -1.16
C THR A 313 -4.21 13.63 -1.00
N ILE A 314 -4.80 14.09 -2.11
CA ILE A 314 -6.03 14.89 -2.14
C ILE A 314 -7.26 13.99 -2.15
N VAL A 315 -7.30 13.01 -3.07
CA VAL A 315 -8.55 12.30 -3.38
C VAL A 315 -8.75 11.00 -2.60
N ALA A 316 -7.69 10.28 -2.21
CA ALA A 316 -7.84 9.02 -1.49
C ALA A 316 -8.51 9.19 -0.12
N PRO A 317 -8.12 10.17 0.73
CA PRO A 317 -8.80 10.41 2.01
C PRO A 317 -10.28 10.79 1.83
N LEU A 318 -10.61 11.51 0.75
CA LEU A 318 -12.01 11.87 0.42
C LEU A 318 -12.84 10.63 0.05
N ILE A 319 -12.30 9.71 -0.74
CA ILE A 319 -12.97 8.45 -1.07
C ILE A 319 -13.12 7.58 0.18
N PHE A 320 -12.08 7.46 1.00
CA PHE A 320 -12.15 6.67 2.23
C PHE A 320 -13.19 7.25 3.20
N ALA A 321 -13.23 8.57 3.39
CA ALA A 321 -14.26 9.24 4.18
C ALA A 321 -15.67 9.03 3.58
N TYR A 322 -15.80 9.02 2.26
CA TYR A 322 -17.07 8.74 1.58
C TYR A 322 -17.57 7.32 1.85
N VAL A 323 -16.70 6.32 1.76
CA VAL A 323 -17.02 4.90 2.01
C VAL A 323 -17.33 4.65 3.49
N LEU A 324 -16.58 5.27 4.40
CA LEU A 324 -16.80 5.17 5.84
C LEU A 324 -18.02 5.95 6.33
N GLY A 325 -18.44 7.00 5.60
CA GLY A 325 -19.59 7.82 5.93
C GLY A 325 -20.95 7.18 5.58
N GLU A 326 -20.96 5.89 5.21
CA GLU A 326 -22.19 5.16 4.97
C GLU A 326 -22.74 4.55 6.26
N GLY A 327 -24.02 4.82 6.56
CA GLY A 327 -24.73 4.28 7.73
C GLY A 327 -24.67 5.14 9.00
N GLY A 328 -24.09 6.34 8.92
CA GLY A 328 -24.13 7.38 9.97
C GLY A 328 -25.23 8.41 9.80
#